data_AF-A0A7X2TV40-F1
#
_entry.id   AF-A0A7X2TV40-F1
#
_cell.length_a   1.000
_cell.length_b   1.000
_cell.length_c   1.000
_cell.angle_alpha   90.00
_cell.angle_beta   90.00
_cell.angle_gamma   90.00
#
_symmetry.space_group_name_H-M   'P 1'
#
loop_
_entity.id
_entity.type
_entity.pdbx_description
1 polymer ?
#
loop_
_entity_poly.entity_id
_entity_poly.type
_entity_poly.pdbx_seq_one_letter_code
_entity_poly.pdbx_strand_id
1 'polypeptide(L)'
;MRTYEQLFIVNTAATDVEVDALLEQLSGIITASGGKIDKTDKWGVRKLAYRVNRQTEGIYILLAFSAGATAIRELERRLRVVDMVMKFITVRMDERMKRVVKRQKRREKRAARKPQMTAPAVPGALPGVPPPSTGAVPGAPAPGVPSPTAETAAETAAPAAETAAAPETAAAPETAAAPEAAEN
;
A
#
# COMPACT_ATOMS: atom_id res chain seq x y z
N MET A 1 15.54 -20.73 8.28
CA MET A 1 15.46 -19.25 8.33
C MET A 1 14.06 -18.86 8.73
N ARG A 2 13.88 -17.62 9.22
CA ARG A 2 12.57 -17.10 9.64
C ARG A 2 12.15 -16.03 8.63
N THR A 3 10.86 -15.95 8.34
CA THR A 3 10.34 -14.92 7.42
C THR A 3 9.95 -13.69 8.22
N TYR A 4 10.34 -12.52 7.71
CA TYR A 4 10.07 -11.21 8.28
C TYR A 4 9.47 -10.30 7.23
N GLU A 5 8.64 -9.38 7.71
CA GLU A 5 8.25 -8.20 6.95
C GLU A 5 8.82 -6.98 7.68
N GLN A 6 9.52 -6.15 6.93
CA GLN A 6 9.94 -4.82 7.34
C GLN A 6 9.06 -3.79 6.65
N LEU A 7 8.39 -2.97 7.44
CA LEU A 7 7.72 -1.79 6.93
C LEU A 7 8.45 -0.57 7.48
N PHE A 8 8.88 0.32 6.59
CA PHE A 8 9.50 1.57 7.00
C PHE A 8 8.96 2.75 6.19
N ILE A 9 9.06 3.93 6.80
CA ILE A 9 8.55 5.19 6.29
C ILE A 9 9.74 6.09 6.05
N VAL A 10 9.91 6.53 4.81
CA VAL A 10 10.94 7.47 4.38
C VAL A 10 10.35 8.87 4.27
N ASN A 11 11.17 9.87 4.59
CA ASN A 11 10.85 11.28 4.43
C ASN A 11 10.56 11.63 2.95
N THR A 12 9.55 12.46 2.67
CA THR A 12 9.18 12.89 1.30
C THR A 12 10.19 13.82 0.62
N ALA A 13 11.17 14.34 1.36
CA ALA A 13 12.27 15.12 0.83
C ALA A 13 13.35 14.24 0.17
N ALA A 14 13.35 12.93 0.46
CA ALA A 14 14.25 12.00 -0.20
C ALA A 14 13.81 11.79 -1.65
N THR A 15 14.78 11.74 -2.56
CA THR A 15 14.51 11.45 -3.97
C THR A 15 14.34 9.94 -4.18
N ASP A 16 13.64 9.54 -5.25
CA ASP A 16 13.48 8.11 -5.59
C ASP A 16 14.83 7.39 -5.75
N VAL A 17 15.87 8.12 -6.20
CA VAL A 17 17.25 7.60 -6.33
C VAL A 17 17.85 7.26 -4.97
N GLU A 18 17.66 8.13 -3.96
CA GLU A 18 18.14 7.88 -2.60
C GLU A 18 17.39 6.74 -1.92
N VAL A 19 16.08 6.64 -2.18
CA VAL A 19 15.23 5.53 -1.72
C VAL A 19 15.73 4.20 -2.29
N ASP A 20 16.10 4.18 -3.55
CA ASP A 20 16.57 2.98 -4.25
C ASP A 20 17.97 2.57 -3.79
N ALA A 21 18.86 3.55 -3.58
CA ALA A 21 20.16 3.31 -2.96
C ALA A 21 20.02 2.75 -1.54
N LEU A 22 19.06 3.26 -0.74
CA LEU A 22 18.77 2.71 0.58
C LEU A 22 18.26 1.26 0.49
N LEU A 23 17.35 0.98 -0.46
CA LEU A 23 16.84 -0.37 -0.69
C LEU A 23 17.95 -1.34 -1.09
N GLU A 24 18.88 -0.92 -1.95
CA GLU A 24 20.03 -1.72 -2.36
C GLU A 24 20.97 -2.00 -1.18
N GLN A 25 21.26 -0.97 -0.36
CA GLN A 25 22.05 -1.15 0.87
C GLN A 25 21.40 -2.15 1.84
N LEU A 26 20.10 -2.03 2.08
CA LEU A 26 19.36 -2.96 2.95
C LEU A 26 19.34 -4.37 2.36
N SER A 27 19.18 -4.48 1.04
CA SER A 27 19.22 -5.76 0.33
C SER A 27 20.58 -6.42 0.44
N GLY A 28 21.67 -5.65 0.31
CA GLY A 28 23.05 -6.12 0.47
C GLY A 28 23.34 -6.68 1.87
N ILE A 29 22.82 -6.06 2.93
CA ILE A 29 22.97 -6.57 4.31
C ILE A 29 22.28 -7.92 4.46
N ILE A 30 21.08 -8.06 3.88
CA ILE A 30 20.29 -9.30 3.97
C ILE A 30 21.00 -10.43 3.22
N THR A 31 21.50 -10.17 2.00
CA THR A 31 22.20 -11.18 1.20
C THR A 31 23.57 -11.53 1.78
N ALA A 32 24.32 -10.57 2.33
CA ALA A 32 25.59 -10.80 3.02
C ALA A 32 25.44 -11.74 4.23
N SER A 33 24.29 -11.67 4.92
CA SER A 33 23.95 -12.56 6.03
C SER A 33 23.37 -13.91 5.60
N GLY A 34 23.38 -14.22 4.30
CA GLY A 34 22.81 -15.45 3.73
C GLY A 34 21.27 -15.48 3.70
N GLY A 35 20.61 -14.32 3.78
CA GLY A 35 19.17 -14.19 3.66
C GLY A 35 18.70 -14.06 2.20
N LYS A 36 17.41 -14.25 1.99
CA LYS A 36 16.74 -14.11 0.68
C LYS A 36 15.63 -13.06 0.76
N ILE A 37 15.52 -12.23 -0.26
CA ILE A 37 14.42 -11.27 -0.41
C ILE A 37 13.29 -11.95 -1.18
N ASP A 38 12.09 -11.93 -0.64
CA ASP A 38 10.91 -12.58 -1.22
C ASP A 38 10.06 -11.58 -2.01
N LYS A 39 9.85 -10.38 -1.47
CA LYS A 39 9.08 -9.31 -2.13
C LYS A 39 9.54 -7.92 -1.68
N THR A 40 9.63 -7.00 -2.63
CA THR A 40 9.81 -5.56 -2.37
C THR A 40 8.62 -4.82 -2.96
N ASP A 41 7.95 -4.01 -2.15
CA ASP A 41 6.74 -3.28 -2.54
C ASP A 41 6.86 -1.81 -2.11
N LYS A 42 6.84 -0.90 -3.08
CA LYS A 42 6.91 0.54 -2.87
C LYS A 42 5.51 1.09 -2.99
N TRP A 43 4.93 1.54 -1.89
CA TRP A 43 3.56 2.06 -1.85
C TRP A 43 3.46 3.54 -2.22
N GLY A 44 4.59 4.19 -2.49
CA GLY A 44 4.69 5.62 -2.79
C GLY A 44 4.36 6.49 -1.58
N VAL A 45 4.05 7.77 -1.85
CA VAL A 45 3.71 8.76 -0.83
C VAL A 45 2.31 8.51 -0.29
N ARG A 46 2.18 8.45 1.04
CA ARG A 46 0.90 8.35 1.74
C ARG A 46 0.83 9.33 2.91
N LYS A 47 -0.38 9.82 3.18
CA LYS A 47 -0.65 10.72 4.31
C LYS A 47 -0.56 9.97 5.64
N LEU A 48 0.20 10.52 6.57
CA LEU A 48 0.32 10.02 7.95
C LEU A 48 -0.90 10.47 8.77
N ALA A 49 -1.30 9.64 9.74
CA ALA A 49 -2.41 9.97 10.64
C ALA A 49 -2.12 11.16 11.57
N TYR A 50 -0.83 11.39 11.87
CA TYR A 50 -0.33 12.51 12.66
C TYR A 50 1.05 12.91 12.17
N ARG A 51 1.50 14.10 12.56
CA ARG A 51 2.83 14.59 12.17
C ARG A 51 3.94 13.77 12.83
N VAL A 52 4.84 13.26 12.01
CA VAL A 52 6.10 12.62 12.45
C VAL A 52 7.23 13.47 11.91
N ASN A 53 8.21 13.86 12.74
CA ASN A 53 9.34 14.73 12.32
C ASN A 53 8.90 15.96 11.50
N ARG A 54 7.78 16.59 11.88
CA ARG A 54 7.15 17.75 11.20
C ARG A 54 6.54 17.48 9.82
N GLN A 55 6.52 16.23 9.35
CA GLN A 55 5.92 15.84 8.08
C GLN A 55 4.53 15.24 8.27
N THR A 56 3.63 15.52 7.32
CA THR A 56 2.27 14.96 7.26
C THR A 56 2.16 13.79 6.28
N GLU A 57 3.19 13.55 5.49
CA GLU A 57 3.26 12.54 4.44
C GLU A 57 4.58 11.79 4.54
N GLY A 58 4.62 10.58 4.00
CA GLY A 58 5.81 9.75 3.97
C GLY A 58 5.72 8.67 2.89
N ILE A 59 6.87 8.24 2.40
CA ILE A 59 6.97 7.16 1.41
C ILE A 59 6.99 5.82 2.15
N TYR A 60 6.02 4.96 1.85
CA TYR A 60 5.90 3.65 2.49
C TYR A 60 6.56 2.56 1.66
N ILE A 61 7.42 1.77 2.31
CA ILE A 61 8.13 0.67 1.65
C ILE A 61 8.02 -0.57 2.51
N LEU A 62 7.54 -1.65 1.89
CA LEU A 62 7.41 -2.96 2.49
C LEU A 62 8.40 -3.92 1.86
N LEU A 63 9.20 -4.56 2.71
CA LEU A 63 10.19 -5.57 2.33
C LEU A 63 9.87 -6.88 3.05
N ALA A 64 9.51 -7.91 2.30
CA ALA A 64 9.35 -9.27 2.80
C ALA A 64 10.60 -10.09 2.47
N PHE A 65 11.22 -10.68 3.48
CA PHE A 65 12.45 -11.43 3.32
C PHE A 65 12.59 -12.53 4.37
N SER A 66 13.45 -13.49 4.07
CA SER A 66 13.77 -14.62 4.91
C SER A 66 15.23 -14.54 5.35
N ALA A 67 15.48 -14.40 6.65
CA ALA A 67 16.84 -14.21 7.19
C ALA A 67 17.03 -14.81 8.59
N GLY A 68 18.28 -14.80 9.05
CA GLY A 68 18.66 -15.11 10.43
C GLY A 68 18.41 -13.95 11.40
N ALA A 69 18.48 -14.20 12.71
CA ALA A 69 18.26 -13.16 13.73
C ALA A 69 19.36 -12.09 13.73
N THR A 70 20.61 -12.47 13.40
CA THR A 70 21.76 -11.55 13.32
C THR A 70 21.55 -10.48 12.26
N ALA A 71 21.08 -10.89 11.06
CA ALA A 71 20.79 -9.98 9.95
C ALA A 71 19.81 -8.87 10.32
N ILE A 72 18.78 -9.20 11.10
CA ILE A 72 17.75 -8.24 11.54
C ILE A 72 18.34 -7.19 12.47
N ARG A 73 19.19 -7.63 13.41
CA ARG A 73 19.82 -6.72 14.36
C ARG A 73 20.69 -5.70 13.64
N GLU A 74 21.38 -6.13 12.60
CA GLU A 74 22.18 -5.25 11.74
C GLU A 74 21.31 -4.34 10.88
N LEU A 75 20.25 -4.88 10.26
CA LEU A 75 19.27 -4.11 9.48
C LEU A 75 18.62 -3.00 10.32
N GLU A 76 18.14 -3.32 11.52
CA GLU A 76 17.55 -2.34 12.44
C GLU A 76 18.57 -1.30 12.90
N ARG A 77 19.82 -1.71 13.14
CA ARG A 77 20.90 -0.77 13.47
C ARG A 77 21.12 0.22 12.33
N ARG A 78 21.16 -0.25 11.07
CA ARG A 78 21.32 0.62 9.91
C ARG A 78 20.14 1.56 9.75
N LEU A 79 18.91 1.05 9.82
CA LEU A 79 17.68 1.86 9.72
C LEU A 79 17.57 2.94 10.81
N ARG A 80 18.15 2.73 12.00
CA ARG A 80 18.21 3.74 13.06
C ARG A 80 19.22 4.85 12.80
N VAL A 81 20.28 4.57 12.04
CA VAL A 81 21.36 5.53 11.75
C VAL A 81 21.02 6.41 10.55
N VAL A 82 20.17 5.92 9.65
CA VAL A 82 19.80 6.67 8.45
C VAL A 82 18.70 7.69 8.79
N ASP A 83 19.04 8.97 8.73
CA ASP A 83 18.13 10.08 9.09
C ASP A 83 16.90 10.21 8.18
N MET A 84 16.97 9.71 6.94
CA MET A 84 15.82 9.75 6.01
C MET A 84 14.68 8.82 6.45
N VAL A 85 14.95 7.83 7.31
CA VAL A 85 13.96 6.87 7.81
C VAL A 85 13.31 7.43 9.07
N MET A 86 12.01 7.71 9.01
CA MET A 86 11.28 8.31 10.12
C MET A 86 10.86 7.27 11.15
N LYS A 87 10.31 6.15 10.67
CA LYS A 87 9.84 5.03 11.50
C LYS A 87 10.01 3.73 10.74
N PHE A 88 10.24 2.66 11.48
CA PHE A 88 10.26 1.30 10.95
C PHE A 88 9.59 0.35 11.95
N ILE A 89 9.08 -0.75 11.43
CA ILE A 89 8.58 -1.88 12.21
C ILE A 89 9.01 -3.17 11.55
N THR A 90 9.60 -4.03 12.37
CA THR A 90 9.99 -5.39 12.01
C THR A 90 8.95 -6.36 12.55
N VAL A 91 8.35 -7.18 11.69
CA VAL A 91 7.35 -8.16 12.11
C VAL A 91 7.76 -9.56 11.65
N ARG A 92 7.82 -10.49 12.60
CA ARG A 92 8.09 -11.90 12.30
C ARG A 92 6.83 -12.60 11.77
N MET A 93 6.88 -13.08 10.53
CA MET A 93 5.74 -13.69 9.86
C MET A 93 5.47 -15.15 10.25
N ASP A 94 6.50 -15.94 10.60
CA ASP A 94 6.30 -17.37 10.91
C ASP A 94 5.22 -17.59 11.98
N GLU A 95 5.29 -16.81 13.05
CA GLU A 95 4.34 -16.94 14.16
C GLU A 95 2.99 -16.31 13.84
N ARG A 96 3.00 -15.23 13.06
CA ARG A 96 1.78 -14.53 12.64
C ARG A 96 0.93 -15.44 11.75
N MET A 97 1.53 -16.07 10.75
CA MET A 97 0.86 -16.99 9.83
C MET A 97 0.28 -18.20 10.58
N LYS A 98 1.05 -18.82 11.49
CA LYS A 98 0.55 -19.91 12.34
C LYS A 98 -0.65 -19.49 13.19
N ARG A 99 -0.61 -18.29 13.78
CA ARG A 99 -1.73 -17.74 14.58
C ARG A 99 -2.96 -17.45 13.72
N VAL A 100 -2.78 -16.93 12.51
CA VAL A 100 -3.87 -16.64 11.56
C VAL A 100 -4.55 -17.93 11.12
N VAL A 101 -3.80 -18.94 10.67
CA VAL A 101 -4.32 -20.24 10.24
C VAL A 101 -5.08 -20.94 11.37
N LYS A 102 -4.54 -20.95 12.60
CA LYS A 102 -5.23 -21.52 13.78
C LYS A 102 -6.55 -20.79 14.08
N ARG A 103 -6.59 -19.46 13.90
CA ARG A 103 -7.82 -18.67 14.11
C ARG A 103 -8.85 -18.94 13.02
N GLN A 104 -8.44 -19.07 11.76
CA GLN A 104 -9.32 -19.40 10.64
C GLN A 104 -9.96 -20.78 10.82
N LYS A 105 -9.15 -21.82 11.07
CA LYS A 105 -9.65 -23.18 11.33
C LYS A 105 -10.67 -23.23 12.49
N ARG A 106 -10.46 -22.43 13.54
CA ARG A 106 -11.42 -22.33 14.65
C ARG A 106 -12.71 -21.61 14.25
N ARG A 107 -12.64 -20.57 13.40
CA ARG A 107 -13.82 -19.86 12.87
C ARG A 107 -14.64 -20.77 11.97
N GLU A 108 -13.99 -21.47 11.05
CA GLU A 108 -14.63 -22.44 10.15
C GLU A 108 -15.30 -23.57 10.93
N LYS A 109 -14.62 -24.15 11.92
CA LYS A 109 -15.22 -25.17 12.80
C LYS A 109 -16.45 -24.65 13.57
N ARG A 110 -16.46 -23.38 13.97
CA ARG A 110 -17.61 -22.76 14.64
C ARG A 110 -18.75 -22.46 13.67
N ALA A 111 -18.43 -22.01 12.45
CA ALA A 111 -19.41 -21.78 11.38
C ALA A 111 -20.07 -23.08 10.93
N ALA A 112 -19.30 -24.16 10.76
CA ALA A 112 -19.81 -25.49 10.45
C ALA A 112 -20.65 -26.11 11.60
N ARG A 113 -20.39 -25.69 12.86
CA ARG A 113 -21.20 -26.07 14.03
C ARG A 113 -22.37 -25.13 14.30
N LYS A 114 -22.68 -24.18 13.41
CA LYS A 114 -23.91 -23.40 13.49
C LYS A 114 -24.92 -23.99 12.50
N PRO A 115 -25.77 -24.95 12.91
CA PRO A 115 -26.90 -25.34 12.12
C PRO A 115 -27.82 -24.12 11.99
N GLN A 116 -28.47 -23.97 10.84
CA GLN A 116 -29.62 -23.10 10.74
C GLN A 116 -30.59 -23.49 11.86
N MET A 117 -30.95 -22.53 12.73
CA MET A 117 -32.28 -22.54 13.30
C MET A 117 -33.23 -22.29 12.13
N THR A 118 -33.54 -23.34 11.39
CA THR A 118 -34.79 -23.42 10.66
C THR A 118 -35.86 -23.28 11.73
N ALA A 119 -36.59 -22.16 11.70
CA ALA A 119 -37.80 -22.02 12.50
C ALA A 119 -38.65 -23.29 12.26
N PRO A 120 -39.08 -24.01 13.31
CA PRO A 120 -39.92 -25.17 13.11
C PRO A 120 -41.21 -24.69 12.43
N ALA A 121 -41.42 -25.14 11.19
CA ALA A 121 -42.69 -25.02 10.51
C ALA A 121 -43.74 -25.74 11.35
N VAL A 122 -44.72 -24.99 11.85
CA VAL A 122 -45.87 -25.54 12.57
C VAL A 122 -46.74 -26.27 11.53
N PRO A 123 -46.97 -27.59 11.63
CA PRO A 123 -47.87 -28.30 10.74
C PRO A 123 -49.23 -28.47 11.42
N GLY A 124 -50.28 -27.90 10.82
CA GLY A 124 -51.66 -28.06 11.32
C GLY A 124 -52.65 -27.32 10.43
N ALA A 125 -53.19 -28.05 9.45
CA ALA A 125 -54.21 -27.61 8.50
C ALA A 125 -55.61 -27.52 9.13
N LEU A 126 -56.52 -26.75 8.49
CA LEU A 126 -57.81 -27.20 7.93
C LEU A 126 -58.51 -26.01 7.19
N PRO A 127 -59.52 -26.24 6.32
CA PRO A 127 -59.50 -25.75 4.94
C PRO A 127 -60.69 -24.84 4.55
N GLY A 128 -60.52 -24.13 3.43
CA GLY A 128 -61.58 -23.88 2.44
C GLY A 128 -62.42 -22.61 2.57
N VAL A 129 -62.19 -21.62 1.69
CA VAL A 129 -63.23 -20.83 1.01
C VAL A 129 -62.65 -20.29 -0.33
N PRO A 130 -63.25 -20.57 -1.52
CA PRO A 130 -62.90 -19.90 -2.77
C PRO A 130 -63.64 -18.55 -2.94
N PRO A 131 -63.21 -17.69 -3.89
CA PRO A 131 -63.27 -16.23 -3.75
C PRO A 131 -64.52 -15.59 -4.39
N PRO A 132 -64.83 -14.32 -4.08
CA PRO A 132 -65.51 -13.46 -5.04
C PRO A 132 -64.54 -12.49 -5.73
N SER A 133 -64.56 -12.57 -7.06
CA SER A 133 -64.14 -11.54 -8.01
C SER A 133 -65.03 -10.30 -7.91
N THR A 134 -64.56 -9.21 -8.56
CA THR A 134 -65.30 -8.02 -9.04
C THR A 134 -65.49 -6.93 -7.99
N GLY A 135 -65.08 -5.68 -8.16
CA GLY A 135 -64.50 -4.94 -9.27
C GLY A 135 -64.65 -3.43 -8.99
N ALA A 136 -64.02 -2.62 -9.84
CA ALA A 136 -64.26 -1.19 -10.10
C ALA A 136 -63.46 -0.11 -9.29
N VAL A 137 -62.31 0.28 -9.87
CA VAL A 137 -61.86 1.61 -10.40
C VAL A 137 -62.33 2.94 -9.74
N PRO A 138 -61.72 4.12 -10.03
CA PRO A 138 -60.32 4.48 -10.39
C PRO A 138 -59.83 5.77 -9.67
N GLY A 139 -58.56 6.17 -9.84
CA GLY A 139 -58.09 7.50 -9.41
C GLY A 139 -56.60 7.74 -9.55
N ALA A 140 -56.13 7.91 -10.78
CA ALA A 140 -54.81 8.45 -11.16
C ALA A 140 -54.62 9.90 -10.64
N PRO A 141 -53.42 10.55 -10.71
CA PRO A 141 -52.29 10.21 -11.57
C PRO A 141 -50.87 10.33 -10.98
N ALA A 142 -49.94 9.71 -11.71
CA ALA A 142 -48.51 9.96 -11.66
C ALA A 142 -48.17 11.36 -12.21
N PRO A 143 -46.98 11.88 -11.87
CA PRO A 143 -45.92 12.00 -12.87
C PRO A 143 -44.60 11.45 -12.31
N GLY A 144 -43.66 10.89 -13.06
CA GLY A 144 -43.33 11.17 -14.45
C GLY A 144 -41.90 11.73 -14.51
N VAL A 145 -40.94 10.82 -14.73
CA VAL A 145 -39.63 10.99 -15.40
C VAL A 145 -38.57 11.94 -14.78
N PRO A 146 -37.27 11.90 -15.18
CA PRO A 146 -36.49 10.87 -15.90
C PRO A 146 -35.06 10.62 -15.34
N SER A 147 -34.43 9.53 -15.81
CA SER A 147 -32.95 9.38 -15.92
C SER A 147 -32.36 10.44 -16.88
N PRO A 148 -31.05 10.76 -16.85
CA PRO A 148 -30.25 10.26 -17.97
C PRO A 148 -28.77 9.96 -17.69
N THR A 149 -28.27 9.10 -18.56
CA THR A 149 -26.87 8.77 -18.89
C THR A 149 -26.22 9.87 -19.74
N ALA A 150 -24.88 9.93 -19.70
CA ALA A 150 -23.97 10.24 -20.82
C ALA A 150 -23.67 11.71 -21.23
N GLU A 151 -22.37 12.05 -21.11
CA GLU A 151 -21.46 12.28 -22.27
C GLU A 151 -21.16 13.74 -22.76
N THR A 152 -19.85 14.07 -22.73
CA THR A 152 -19.01 14.77 -23.73
C THR A 152 -18.95 16.31 -23.89
N ALA A 153 -17.69 16.73 -24.08
CA ALA A 153 -17.16 17.88 -24.85
C ALA A 153 -17.27 19.28 -24.21
N ALA A 154 -16.13 19.93 -23.89
CA ALA A 154 -15.36 20.83 -24.78
C ALA A 154 -15.76 22.29 -24.47
N GLU A 155 -14.96 23.35 -24.49
CA GLU A 155 -13.62 23.62 -24.99
C GLU A 155 -13.28 25.11 -24.71
N THR A 156 -11.97 25.44 -24.67
CA THR A 156 -11.32 26.74 -24.99
C THR A 156 -11.55 27.98 -24.11
N ALA A 157 -10.47 28.49 -23.51
CA ALA A 157 -9.73 29.63 -24.05
C ALA A 157 -8.64 30.12 -23.06
N ALA A 158 -7.38 29.92 -23.44
CA ALA A 158 -6.25 30.78 -23.05
C ALA A 158 -6.40 32.16 -23.77
N PRO A 159 -5.63 33.22 -23.47
CA PRO A 159 -4.19 33.20 -23.82
C PRO A 159 -3.24 34.11 -22.98
N ALA A 160 -1.94 33.84 -23.20
CA ALA A 160 -0.83 34.80 -23.39
C ALA A 160 -0.43 35.77 -22.25
N ALA A 161 0.85 36.13 -22.06
CA ALA A 161 2.17 35.71 -22.55
C ALA A 161 3.20 36.54 -21.72
N GLU A 162 4.46 36.08 -21.57
CA GLU A 162 5.66 36.72 -22.16
C GLU A 162 6.55 37.28 -21.00
N THR A 163 7.88 37.18 -20.89
CA THR A 163 8.97 36.44 -21.55
C THR A 163 10.29 36.75 -20.82
N ALA A 164 11.28 35.86 -21.03
CA ALA A 164 12.73 36.06 -20.96
C ALA A 164 13.40 36.34 -19.60
N ALA A 165 14.35 35.48 -19.22
CA ALA A 165 15.73 35.62 -19.70
C ALA A 165 16.64 34.53 -19.07
N ALA A 166 17.11 33.60 -19.90
CA ALA A 166 18.51 33.16 -19.86
C ALA A 166 19.19 33.89 -21.04
N PRO A 167 20.51 34.11 -21.03
CA PRO A 167 21.36 33.09 -21.66
C PRO A 167 22.79 32.96 -21.07
N GLU A 168 23.38 31.78 -21.35
CA GLU A 168 24.77 31.57 -21.82
C GLU A 168 25.97 31.97 -20.94
N THR A 169 27.18 31.41 -21.05
CA THR A 169 27.81 30.21 -21.63
C THR A 169 29.28 30.30 -21.18
N ALA A 170 29.97 29.15 -21.19
CA ALA A 170 31.40 29.02 -21.53
C ALA A 170 32.41 28.73 -20.40
N ALA A 171 33.15 27.66 -20.69
CA ALA A 171 34.61 27.52 -20.56
C ALA A 171 35.16 26.70 -19.39
N ALA A 172 35.24 25.38 -19.63
CA ALA A 172 36.52 24.67 -19.48
C ALA A 172 37.46 25.08 -20.63
N PRO A 173 38.79 25.09 -20.43
CA PRO A 173 39.62 23.94 -20.86
C PRO A 173 40.65 23.54 -19.78
N GLU A 174 40.92 22.25 -19.59
CA GLU A 174 42.00 21.47 -20.23
C GLU A 174 43.41 22.03 -19.93
N THR A 175 44.26 21.27 -19.21
CA THR A 175 45.56 20.71 -19.69
C THR A 175 46.50 20.34 -18.53
N ALA A 176 46.96 19.07 -18.57
CA ALA A 176 48.24 18.49 -18.12
C ALA A 176 48.80 18.75 -16.71
N ALA A 177 49.07 17.66 -15.97
CA ALA A 177 50.42 17.08 -15.89
C ALA A 177 50.50 16.00 -14.79
N ALA A 178 50.71 14.75 -15.20
CA ALA A 178 51.54 13.83 -14.42
C ALA A 178 53.00 14.35 -14.46
N PRO A 179 53.82 14.04 -13.45
CA PRO A 179 54.67 12.86 -13.61
C PRO A 179 54.86 12.03 -12.33
N GLU A 180 55.00 10.72 -12.55
CA GLU A 180 56.12 9.88 -12.11
C GLU A 180 56.80 10.12 -10.73
N ALA A 181 56.84 9.02 -9.95
CA ALA A 181 57.99 8.51 -9.16
C ALA A 181 57.82 8.36 -7.63
N ALA A 182 58.25 7.16 -7.20
CA ALA A 182 58.90 6.79 -5.94
C ALA A 182 58.05 6.47 -4.69
N GLU A 183 58.05 5.17 -4.35
CA GLU A 183 58.54 4.61 -3.08
C GLU A 183 57.76 4.95 -1.79
N ASN A 184 56.93 4.00 -1.32
CA ASN A 184 57.16 3.17 -0.11
C ASN A 184 56.01 2.17 0.09
#